data_AF-A0A3M9MBS7-F1
#
_entry.id   AF-A0A3M9MBS7-F1
#
_cell.length_a   1.000
_cell.length_b   1.000
_cell.length_c   1.000
_cell.angle_alpha   90.00
_cell.angle_beta   90.00
_cell.angle_gamma   90.00
#
_symmetry.space_group_name_H-M   'P 1'
#
loop_
_entity.id
_entity.type
_entity.pdbx_description
1 polymer ?
#
loop_
_entity_poly.entity_id
_entity_poly.type
_entity_poly.pdbx_seq_one_letter_code
_entity_poly.pdbx_strand_id
1 'polypeptide(L)'
;MYREKIDLLAPHGLSGTASRTKRGVPALQSAHGKLTVGNALGLELAAFNRSKLPITDFADARLSAGIFVAEIPALILAKGSKVGERLREPRKGLVRDKDLGDLWRLMAVADPAETRRVIAEFLDHAEVGADVRQSVEWTAGVLRDPASVERAKLAFDTFVDPVEIDRTFVLWRDALRV
;
A
#
# COMPACT_ATOMS: atom_id res chain seq x y z
N MET A 1 -5.12 -19.55 -23.85
CA MET A 1 -4.87 -19.94 -22.45
C MET A 1 -4.36 -18.72 -21.70
N TYR A 2 -5.22 -18.00 -20.98
CA TYR A 2 -4.76 -16.91 -20.11
C TYR A 2 -3.99 -17.56 -18.96
N ARG A 3 -2.67 -17.37 -18.92
CA ARG A 3 -1.85 -17.81 -17.81
C ARG A 3 -1.87 -16.70 -16.77
N GLU A 4 -2.97 -16.60 -16.04
CA GLU A 4 -3.10 -15.63 -14.96
C GLU A 4 -2.04 -15.95 -13.91
N LYS A 5 -1.15 -14.98 -13.69
CA LYS A 5 -0.14 -15.06 -12.65
C LYS A 5 -0.69 -14.32 -11.43
N ILE A 6 -1.06 -15.09 -10.42
CA ILE A 6 -1.42 -14.54 -9.11
C ILE A 6 -0.12 -14.25 -8.36
N ASP A 7 0.16 -12.97 -8.11
CA ASP A 7 1.26 -12.56 -7.23
C ASP A 7 0.76 -12.54 -5.79
N LEU A 8 1.22 -13.50 -4.98
CA LEU A 8 0.91 -13.54 -3.55
C LEU A 8 1.93 -12.71 -2.78
N LEU A 9 1.46 -11.90 -1.82
CA LEU A 9 2.31 -11.10 -0.96
C LEU A 9 1.97 -11.35 0.51
N ALA A 10 2.99 -11.35 1.37
CA ALA A 10 2.86 -11.42 2.82
C ALA A 10 3.45 -10.15 3.46
N PRO A 11 2.81 -9.60 4.52
CA PRO A 11 3.38 -8.51 5.30
C PRO A 11 4.73 -8.91 5.90
N HIS A 12 5.68 -7.98 5.93
CA HIS A 12 7.02 -8.23 6.47
C HIS A 12 6.98 -8.70 7.91
N GLY A 13 6.32 -7.95 8.78
CA GLY A 13 6.22 -8.27 10.21
C GLY A 13 5.59 -9.64 10.50
N LEU A 14 4.80 -10.18 9.56
CA LEU A 14 4.07 -11.45 9.70
C LEU A 14 4.65 -12.59 8.84
N SER A 15 5.65 -12.31 8.02
CA SER A 15 6.20 -13.28 7.06
C SER A 15 7.14 -14.32 7.68
N GLY A 16 7.51 -14.15 8.95
CA GLY A 16 8.55 -14.95 9.62
C GLY A 16 9.95 -14.79 8.99
N THR A 17 10.13 -13.81 8.09
CA THR A 17 11.44 -13.50 7.53
C THR A 17 12.22 -12.62 8.50
N ALA A 18 13.48 -12.98 8.73
CA ALA A 18 14.40 -12.11 9.48
C ALA A 18 14.97 -10.97 8.62
N SER A 19 14.72 -10.97 7.31
CA SER A 19 15.37 -10.08 6.35
C SER A 19 14.38 -9.43 5.40
N ARG A 20 14.34 -8.09 5.44
CA ARG A 20 13.54 -7.21 4.58
C ARG A 20 13.87 -7.31 3.09
N THR A 21 15.10 -7.73 2.76
CA THR A 21 15.56 -7.85 1.37
C THR A 21 15.25 -9.22 0.77
N LYS A 22 14.92 -10.22 1.59
CA LYS A 22 14.53 -11.54 1.11
C LYS A 22 13.06 -11.51 0.70
N ARG A 23 12.84 -11.75 -0.60
CA ARG A 23 11.50 -11.81 -1.18
C ARG A 23 10.70 -13.04 -0.75
N GLY A 24 11.32 -14.19 -0.54
CA GLY A 24 10.58 -15.42 -0.23
C GLY A 24 10.07 -15.48 1.20
N VAL A 25 8.92 -16.12 1.41
CA VAL A 25 8.34 -16.42 2.74
C VAL A 25 8.73 -17.86 3.15
N PRO A 26 9.66 -18.06 4.11
CA PRO A 26 10.23 -19.38 4.42
C PRO A 26 9.18 -20.41 4.82
N ALA A 27 8.21 -20.01 5.64
CA ALA A 27 7.14 -20.90 6.13
C ALA A 27 6.28 -21.48 5.00
N LEU A 28 6.20 -20.79 3.85
CA LEU A 28 5.37 -21.18 2.71
C LEU A 28 6.17 -21.84 1.58
N GLN A 29 7.51 -21.93 1.72
CA GLN A 29 8.38 -22.43 0.66
C GLN A 29 8.13 -23.90 0.32
N SER A 30 7.82 -24.75 1.30
CA SER A 30 7.56 -26.19 1.08
C SER A 30 6.26 -26.44 0.32
N ALA A 31 5.22 -25.62 0.56
CA ALA A 31 3.90 -25.77 -0.04
C ALA A 31 3.77 -25.04 -1.39
N HIS A 32 4.40 -23.89 -1.53
CA HIS A 32 4.16 -22.98 -2.66
C HIS A 32 5.40 -22.75 -3.52
N GLY A 33 6.61 -23.04 -3.03
CA GLY A 33 7.87 -22.74 -3.71
C GLY A 33 8.46 -21.38 -3.33
N LYS A 34 9.78 -21.23 -3.53
CA LYS A 34 10.60 -20.13 -2.97
C LYS A 34 10.17 -18.72 -3.38
N LEU A 35 9.60 -18.54 -4.57
CA LEU A 35 9.29 -17.22 -5.14
C LEU A 35 7.78 -16.97 -5.28
N THR A 36 6.96 -17.85 -4.74
CA THR A 36 5.52 -17.84 -4.98
C THR A 36 4.81 -16.84 -4.09
N VAL A 37 5.32 -16.60 -2.88
CA VAL A 37 4.85 -15.53 -2.00
C VAL A 37 5.98 -14.55 -1.74
N GLY A 38 5.73 -13.29 -2.06
CA GLY A 38 6.64 -12.17 -1.85
C GLY A 38 6.44 -11.51 -0.49
N ASN A 39 7.52 -11.25 0.24
CA ASN A 39 7.51 -10.37 1.39
C ASN A 39 7.44 -8.89 0.94
N ALA A 40 6.56 -8.10 1.55
CA ALA A 40 6.44 -6.67 1.30
C ALA A 40 6.12 -5.86 2.58
N LEU A 41 6.86 -4.77 2.77
CA LEU A 41 6.56 -3.73 3.76
C LEU A 41 5.35 -2.89 3.30
N GLY A 42 4.54 -2.43 4.25
CA GLY A 42 3.34 -1.62 4.02
C GLY A 42 2.06 -2.42 3.94
N LEU A 43 2.13 -3.75 4.05
CA LEU A 43 0.95 -4.62 4.08
C LEU A 43 0.52 -4.97 5.52
N GLU A 44 1.28 -4.53 6.52
CA GLU A 44 1.03 -4.83 7.92
C GLU A 44 -0.34 -4.34 8.37
N LEU A 45 -0.64 -3.06 8.14
CA LEU A 45 -1.94 -2.50 8.51
C LEU A 45 -3.08 -3.20 7.74
N ALA A 46 -2.84 -3.63 6.49
CA ALA A 46 -3.82 -4.36 5.68
C ALA A 46 -4.18 -5.75 6.26
N ALA A 47 -3.33 -6.34 7.10
CA ALA A 47 -3.65 -7.59 7.79
C ALA A 47 -4.71 -7.41 8.89
N PHE A 48 -4.85 -6.19 9.44
CA PHE A 48 -5.73 -5.89 10.56
C PHE A 48 -6.88 -4.94 10.20
N ASN A 49 -6.60 -3.85 9.48
CA ASN A 49 -7.57 -2.87 9.02
C ASN A 49 -8.17 -3.31 7.66
N ARG A 50 -9.17 -4.18 7.76
CA ARG A 50 -9.83 -4.83 6.62
C ARG A 50 -11.28 -5.18 6.96
N SER A 51 -12.17 -5.12 5.97
CA SER A 51 -13.54 -5.61 6.09
C SER A 51 -13.78 -6.82 5.19
N LYS A 52 -14.69 -7.69 5.63
CA LYS A 52 -15.13 -8.82 4.81
C LYS A 52 -16.16 -8.32 3.80
N LEU A 53 -15.82 -8.37 2.51
CA LEU A 53 -16.67 -7.97 1.41
C LEU A 53 -17.05 -9.18 0.56
N PRO A 54 -18.28 -9.25 0.04
CA PRO A 54 -18.63 -10.21 -1.00
C PRO A 54 -18.00 -9.78 -2.31
N ILE A 55 -17.28 -10.69 -2.97
CA ILE A 55 -16.96 -10.59 -4.39
C ILE A 55 -17.84 -11.56 -5.15
N THR A 56 -18.36 -11.12 -6.28
CA THR A 56 -19.26 -11.91 -7.13
C THR A 56 -18.65 -12.02 -8.50
N ASP A 57 -18.66 -13.22 -9.06
CA ASP A 57 -18.19 -13.45 -10.42
C ASP A 57 -19.02 -12.63 -11.41
N PHE A 58 -18.33 -12.00 -12.36
CA PHE A 58 -18.98 -11.12 -13.33
C PHE A 58 -19.83 -11.89 -14.35
N ALA A 59 -19.47 -13.13 -14.67
CA ALA A 59 -20.15 -13.99 -15.62
C ALA A 59 -21.24 -14.87 -14.98
N ASP A 60 -21.13 -15.20 -13.69
CA ASP A 60 -22.15 -15.92 -12.93
C ASP A 60 -22.38 -15.30 -11.55
N ALA A 61 -23.45 -14.51 -11.42
CA ALA A 61 -23.82 -13.84 -10.17
C ALA A 61 -24.12 -14.78 -8.99
N ARG A 62 -24.27 -16.09 -9.22
CA ARG A 62 -24.43 -17.10 -8.17
C ARG A 62 -23.11 -17.52 -7.54
N LEU A 63 -22.00 -17.29 -8.23
CA LEU A 63 -20.66 -17.56 -7.71
C LEU A 63 -20.19 -16.33 -6.93
N SER A 64 -20.22 -16.42 -5.61
CA SER A 64 -19.73 -15.37 -4.72
C SER A 64 -18.86 -15.94 -3.61
N ALA A 65 -17.92 -15.14 -3.13
CA ALA A 65 -17.06 -15.47 -2.02
C ALA A 65 -16.88 -14.25 -1.11
N GLY A 66 -16.87 -14.46 0.21
CA GLY A 66 -16.52 -13.43 1.17
C GLY A 66 -15.01 -13.35 1.35
N ILE A 67 -14.40 -12.24 0.93
CA ILE A 67 -12.96 -12.00 1.07
C ILE A 67 -12.71 -10.78 1.95
N PHE A 68 -11.63 -10.82 2.73
CA PHE A 68 -11.19 -9.62 3.43
C PHE A 68 -10.48 -8.67 2.47
N VAL A 69 -10.97 -7.44 2.41
CA VAL A 69 -10.41 -6.35 1.61
C VAL A 69 -9.85 -5.31 2.56
N ALA A 70 -8.62 -4.87 2.30
CA ALA A 70 -7.97 -3.83 3.07
C ALA A 70 -8.77 -2.52 2.96
N GLU A 71 -8.95 -1.85 4.09
CA GLU A 71 -9.59 -0.54 4.12
C GLU A 71 -8.66 0.54 3.55
N ILE A 72 -9.23 1.71 3.24
CA ILE A 72 -8.50 2.82 2.60
C ILE A 72 -7.24 3.25 3.39
N PRO A 73 -7.26 3.40 4.74
CA PRO A 73 -6.05 3.73 5.52
C PRO A 73 -4.90 2.75 5.27
N ALA A 74 -5.20 1.44 5.26
CA ALA A 74 -4.22 0.40 4.97
C ALA A 74 -3.70 0.46 3.52
N LEU A 75 -4.59 0.72 2.55
CA LEU A 75 -4.21 0.84 1.15
C LEU A 75 -3.30 2.06 0.90
N ILE A 76 -3.52 3.17 1.60
CA ILE A 76 -2.68 4.36 1.55
C ILE A 76 -1.26 4.03 2.03
N LEU A 77 -1.12 3.39 3.20
CA LEU A 77 0.21 2.98 3.68
C LEU A 77 0.88 1.95 2.77
N ALA A 78 0.12 1.01 2.21
CA ALA A 78 0.66 0.02 1.28
C ALA A 78 1.21 0.67 0.00
N LYS A 79 0.46 1.60 -0.59
CA LYS A 79 0.90 2.32 -1.81
C LYS A 79 2.04 3.28 -1.51
N GLY A 80 1.92 4.06 -0.44
CA GLY A 80 2.96 4.98 0.01
C GLY A 80 4.28 4.28 0.30
N SER A 81 4.25 3.15 1.02
CA SER A 81 5.45 2.34 1.30
C SER A 81 6.09 1.80 0.03
N LYS A 82 5.29 1.32 -0.93
CA LYS A 82 5.80 0.79 -2.20
C LYS A 82 6.48 1.87 -3.04
N VAL A 83 5.92 3.07 -3.09
CA VAL A 83 6.55 4.21 -3.78
C VAL A 83 7.81 4.63 -3.03
N GLY A 84 7.73 4.77 -1.71
CA GLY A 84 8.85 5.12 -0.84
C GLY A 84 10.02 4.14 -0.93
N GLU A 85 9.75 2.83 -1.05
CA GLU A 85 10.77 1.81 -1.27
C GLU A 85 11.55 2.08 -2.55
N ARG A 86 10.85 2.34 -3.66
CA ARG A 86 11.48 2.56 -4.97
C ARG A 86 12.23 3.88 -5.07
N LEU A 87 11.77 4.93 -4.36
CA LEU A 87 12.51 6.18 -4.25
C LEU A 87 13.85 5.99 -3.53
N ARG A 88 13.90 5.11 -2.51
CA ARG A 88 15.10 4.85 -1.70
C ARG A 88 16.00 3.75 -2.29
N GLU A 89 15.42 2.75 -2.94
CA GLU A 89 16.11 1.61 -3.53
C GLU A 89 15.82 1.50 -5.04
N PRO A 90 16.55 2.23 -5.91
CA PRO A 90 16.32 2.20 -7.36
C PRO A 90 16.40 0.79 -7.99
N ARG A 91 17.13 -0.14 -7.34
CA ARG A 91 17.22 -1.55 -7.75
C ARG A 91 15.88 -2.30 -7.68
N LYS A 92 14.90 -1.79 -6.92
CA LYS A 92 13.52 -2.32 -6.83
C LYS A 92 12.62 -1.83 -7.97
N GLY A 93 13.19 -1.11 -8.94
CA GLY A 93 12.53 -0.62 -10.13
C GLY A 93 12.09 0.84 -9.99
N LEU A 94 11.73 1.45 -11.12
CA LEU A 94 11.33 2.85 -11.15
C LEU A 94 9.95 3.04 -10.52
N VAL A 95 9.79 4.16 -9.80
CA VAL A 95 8.45 4.68 -9.50
C VAL A 95 7.76 4.95 -10.82
N ARG A 96 6.47 4.62 -10.92
CA ARG A 96 5.63 4.88 -12.09
C ARG A 96 4.62 5.94 -11.73
N ASP A 97 4.29 6.83 -12.66
CA ASP A 97 3.36 7.94 -12.40
C ASP A 97 2.00 7.40 -11.96
N LYS A 98 1.53 6.31 -12.56
CA LYS A 98 0.30 5.62 -12.13
C LYS A 98 0.28 5.19 -10.67
N ASP A 99 1.43 4.84 -10.07
CA ASP A 99 1.48 4.40 -8.66
C ASP A 99 1.28 5.60 -7.72
N LEU A 100 1.71 6.79 -8.13
CA LEU A 100 1.44 8.07 -7.44
C LEU A 100 0.01 8.54 -7.68
N GLY A 101 -0.52 8.36 -8.89
CA GLY A 101 -1.92 8.61 -9.19
C GLY A 101 -2.87 7.74 -8.35
N ASP A 102 -2.57 6.44 -8.21
CA ASP A 102 -3.34 5.53 -7.34
C ASP A 102 -3.29 5.96 -5.87
N LEU A 103 -2.13 6.42 -5.38
CA LEU A 103 -2.01 6.98 -4.03
C LEU A 103 -2.88 8.22 -3.86
N TRP A 104 -2.89 9.14 -4.84
CA TRP A 104 -3.78 10.30 -4.82
C TRP A 104 -5.25 9.90 -4.80
N ARG A 105 -5.69 8.92 -5.62
CA ARG A 105 -7.11 8.48 -5.64
C ARG A 105 -7.59 8.03 -4.27
N LEU A 106 -6.74 7.29 -3.55
CA LEU A 106 -7.05 6.84 -2.19
C LEU A 106 -7.13 8.02 -1.22
N MET A 107 -6.16 8.93 -1.29
CA MET A 107 -6.13 10.14 -0.45
C MET A 107 -7.28 11.11 -0.71
N ALA A 108 -7.74 11.21 -1.96
CA ALA A 108 -8.82 12.11 -2.36
C ALA A 108 -10.19 11.72 -1.80
N VAL A 109 -10.38 10.44 -1.44
CA VAL A 109 -11.66 9.92 -0.94
C VAL A 109 -11.62 9.51 0.53
N ALA A 110 -10.47 9.60 1.20
CA ALA A 110 -10.32 9.29 2.62
C ALA A 110 -10.26 10.56 3.47
N ASP A 111 -10.72 10.44 4.70
CA ASP A 111 -10.50 11.44 5.74
C ASP A 111 -9.08 11.27 6.33
N PRO A 112 -8.20 12.29 6.24
CA PRO A 112 -6.87 12.23 6.82
C PRO A 112 -6.86 12.08 8.35
N ALA A 113 -7.83 12.66 9.05
CA ALA A 113 -7.91 12.59 10.51
C ALA A 113 -8.27 11.17 10.96
N GLU A 114 -9.29 10.58 10.33
CA GLU A 114 -9.67 9.20 10.58
C GLU A 114 -8.55 8.21 10.21
N THR A 115 -7.90 8.42 9.07
CA THR A 115 -6.77 7.59 8.65
C THR A 115 -5.62 7.65 9.66
N ARG A 116 -5.29 8.85 10.15
CA ARG A 116 -4.27 9.02 11.19
C ARG A 116 -4.66 8.30 12.47
N ARG A 117 -5.94 8.38 12.89
CA ARG A 117 -6.47 7.70 14.07
C ARG A 117 -6.30 6.18 13.95
N VAL A 118 -6.71 5.61 12.81
CA VAL A 118 -6.55 4.17 12.53
C VAL A 118 -5.07 3.77 12.56
N ILE A 119 -4.19 4.53 11.91
CA ILE A 119 -2.75 4.22 11.91
C ILE A 119 -2.20 4.23 13.34
N ALA A 120 -2.59 5.22 14.17
CA ALA A 120 -2.11 5.38 15.54
C ALA A 120 -2.41 4.15 16.41
N GLU A 121 -3.55 3.49 16.22
CA GLU A 121 -3.92 2.26 16.94
C GLU A 121 -2.90 1.13 16.73
N PHE A 122 -2.16 1.12 15.62
CA PHE A 122 -1.23 0.06 15.25
C PHE A 122 0.24 0.43 15.40
N LEU A 123 0.58 1.67 15.78
CA LEU A 123 1.98 2.09 15.91
C LEU A 123 2.71 1.31 17.01
N ASP A 124 2.03 0.99 18.11
CA ASP A 124 2.59 0.22 19.23
C ASP A 124 2.17 -1.24 19.25
N HIS A 125 1.60 -1.74 18.14
CA HIS A 125 1.23 -3.14 18.02
C HIS A 125 2.46 -4.05 18.12
N ALA A 126 2.39 -5.09 18.97
CA ALA A 126 3.54 -5.95 19.28
C ALA A 126 4.17 -6.61 18.04
N GLU A 127 3.34 -7.09 17.11
CA GLU A 127 3.81 -7.81 15.92
C GLU A 127 4.18 -6.90 14.74
N VAL A 128 3.52 -5.75 14.59
CA VAL A 128 3.61 -4.96 13.35
C VAL A 128 3.97 -3.49 13.54
N GLY A 129 3.99 -2.99 14.77
CA GLY A 129 4.15 -1.55 15.03
C GLY A 129 5.46 -0.97 14.50
N ALA A 130 6.55 -1.75 14.52
CA ALA A 130 7.82 -1.33 13.94
C ALA A 130 7.72 -1.10 12.42
N ASP A 131 7.07 -2.01 11.70
CA ASP A 131 6.92 -1.94 10.25
C ASP A 131 5.85 -0.91 9.85
N VAL A 132 4.76 -0.75 10.63
CA VAL A 132 3.77 0.32 10.44
C VAL A 132 4.42 1.70 10.60
N ARG A 133 5.23 1.93 11.64
CA ARG A 133 6.01 3.18 11.80
C ARG A 133 6.90 3.46 10.60
N GLN A 134 7.58 2.44 10.09
CA GLN A 134 8.45 2.58 8.92
C GLN A 134 7.65 2.95 7.67
N SER A 135 6.48 2.32 7.48
CA SER A 135 5.54 2.62 6.39
C SER A 135 5.00 4.03 6.45
N VAL A 136 4.69 4.54 7.64
CA VAL A 136 4.31 5.95 7.84
C VAL A 136 5.46 6.86 7.42
N GLU A 137 6.68 6.62 7.90
CA GLU A 137 7.85 7.44 7.54
C GLU A 137 8.14 7.44 6.03
N TRP A 138 8.01 6.28 5.38
CA TRP A 138 8.21 6.17 3.94
C TRP A 138 7.12 6.89 3.16
N THR A 139 5.86 6.73 3.58
CA THR A 139 4.71 7.42 2.97
C THR A 139 4.84 8.93 3.14
N ALA A 140 5.17 9.42 4.34
CA ALA A 140 5.44 10.83 4.61
C ALA A 140 6.63 11.37 3.79
N GLY A 141 7.63 10.53 3.50
CA GLY A 141 8.71 10.85 2.57
C GLY A 141 8.20 11.10 1.15
N VAL A 142 7.31 10.25 0.63
CA VAL A 142 6.67 10.43 -0.69
C VAL A 142 5.85 11.72 -0.74
N LEU A 143 5.09 12.02 0.31
CA LEU A 143 4.26 13.23 0.35
C LEU A 143 5.06 14.53 0.48
N ARG A 144 6.30 14.45 0.97
CA ARG A 144 7.22 15.60 1.07
C ARG A 144 8.01 15.83 -0.22
N ASP A 145 8.13 14.83 -1.08
CA ASP A 145 8.88 14.90 -2.33
C ASP A 145 8.09 15.70 -3.40
N PRO A 146 8.56 16.89 -3.83
CA PRO A 146 7.86 17.67 -4.85
C PRO A 146 7.74 16.93 -6.19
N ALA A 147 8.72 16.09 -6.53
CA ALA A 147 8.67 15.31 -7.76
C ALA A 147 7.52 14.29 -7.73
N SER A 148 7.17 13.76 -6.57
CA SER A 148 6.02 12.86 -6.40
C SER A 148 4.69 13.56 -6.69
N VAL A 149 4.55 14.84 -6.32
CA VAL A 149 3.36 15.64 -6.61
C VAL A 149 3.23 15.90 -8.11
N GLU A 150 4.31 16.35 -8.76
CA GLU A 150 4.31 16.63 -10.20
C GLU A 150 4.02 15.36 -11.02
N ARG A 151 4.56 14.22 -10.61
CA ARG A 151 4.31 12.95 -11.27
C ARG A 151 2.91 12.40 -11.01
N ALA A 152 2.28 12.74 -9.87
CA ALA A 152 0.87 12.44 -9.67
C ALA A 152 0.00 13.22 -10.66
N LYS A 153 0.29 14.49 -10.93
CA LYS A 153 -0.40 15.31 -11.96
C LYS A 153 -0.28 14.67 -13.35
N LEU A 154 0.92 14.25 -13.73
CA LEU A 154 1.15 13.54 -15.01
C LEU A 154 0.34 12.25 -15.14
N ALA A 155 -0.03 11.59 -14.04
CA ALA A 155 -0.85 10.38 -14.06
C ALA A 155 -2.32 10.63 -14.42
N PHE A 156 -2.79 11.87 -14.32
CA PHE A 156 -4.18 12.27 -14.59
C PHE A 156 -4.33 13.15 -15.83
N ASP A 157 -3.24 13.62 -16.43
CA ASP A 157 -3.27 14.51 -17.60
C ASP A 157 -4.24 15.70 -17.37
N THR A 158 -5.39 15.72 -18.05
CA THR A 158 -6.42 16.77 -17.93
C THR A 158 -7.69 16.34 -17.17
N PHE A 159 -7.74 15.09 -16.66
CA PHE A 159 -8.94 14.54 -16.01
C PHE A 159 -9.21 15.10 -14.60
N VAL A 160 -8.19 15.64 -13.95
CA VAL A 160 -8.26 16.18 -12.58
C VAL A 160 -7.55 17.53 -12.58
N ASP A 161 -8.14 18.53 -11.92
CA ASP A 161 -7.51 19.83 -11.75
C ASP A 161 -6.18 19.65 -10.96
N PRO A 162 -5.02 20.06 -11.51
CA PRO A 162 -3.75 19.99 -10.81
C PRO A 162 -3.76 20.67 -9.43
N VAL A 163 -4.59 21.70 -9.24
CA VAL A 163 -4.75 22.40 -7.96
C VAL A 163 -5.40 21.50 -6.90
N GLU A 164 -6.33 20.63 -7.30
CA GLU A 164 -6.92 19.63 -6.41
C GLU A 164 -5.87 18.61 -5.96
N ILE A 165 -4.99 18.20 -6.87
CA ILE A 165 -3.86 17.32 -6.57
C ILE A 165 -2.94 17.97 -5.54
N ASP A 166 -2.52 19.21 -5.77
CA ASP A 166 -1.68 19.95 -4.83
C ASP A 166 -2.31 20.07 -3.45
N ARG A 167 -3.60 20.44 -3.37
CA ARG A 167 -4.33 20.56 -2.10
C ARG A 167 -4.37 19.24 -1.34
N THR A 168 -4.67 18.13 -2.01
CA THR A 168 -4.70 16.80 -1.39
C THR A 168 -3.32 16.43 -0.83
N PHE A 169 -2.24 16.62 -1.59
CA PHE A 169 -0.89 16.32 -1.10
C PHE A 169 -0.50 17.19 0.11
N VAL A 170 -0.84 18.48 0.12
CA VAL A 170 -0.61 19.38 1.26
C VAL A 170 -1.35 18.90 2.51
N LEU A 171 -2.66 18.62 2.37
CA LEU A 171 -3.50 18.14 3.47
C LEU A 171 -2.94 16.86 4.09
N TRP A 172 -2.57 15.90 3.26
CA TRP A 172 -2.05 14.60 3.71
C TRP A 172 -0.64 14.67 4.28
N ARG A 173 0.21 15.54 3.73
CA ARG A 173 1.53 15.82 4.30
C ARG A 173 1.43 16.31 5.74
N ASP A 174 0.43 17.15 6.03
CA ASP A 174 0.23 17.68 7.37
C ASP A 174 -0.41 16.64 8.32
N ALA A 175 -1.31 15.79 7.81
CA ALA A 175 -1.93 14.72 8.58
C ALA A 175 -0.97 13.59 8.97
N LEU A 176 0.00 13.26 8.11
CA LEU A 176 1.00 12.21 8.36
C LEU A 176 2.33 12.75 8.90
N ARG A 177 2.35 13.97 9.47
CA ARG A 177 3.52 14.45 10.22
C ARG A 177 3.73 13.53 11.43
N VAL A 178 4.88 12.86 11.43
CA VAL A 178 5.42 12.11 12.57
C VAL A 178 6.10 13.09 13.53
#